data_AF-A0A9P7N4S5-F1
#
_entry.id   AF-A0A9P7N4S5-F1
#
_cell.length_a   1.000
_cell.length_b   1.000
_cell.length_c   1.000
_cell.angle_alpha   90.00
_cell.angle_beta   90.00
_cell.angle_gamma   90.00
#
_symmetry.space_group_name_H-M   'P 1'
#
loop_
_entity.id
_entity.type
_entity.pdbx_description
1 polymer ?
#
loop_
_entity_poly.entity_id
_entity_poly.type
_entity_poly.pdbx_seq_one_letter_code
_entity_poly.pdbx_strand_id
1 'polypeptide(L)'
;MQRLTALACREGISKRVYNINNINTANMANMANLRFKFPANHPATVRAAFHAPKHIHKEPSSPSSSGTTPVSPTRRVDALKITPEAEDALLAKQRLNRPVAPHLDVYSIEQTYLGSSAWMRITGCALSGVVYVFFSAYLLVPLLGWQLDSAAVVRAFADVPSAVSSAVKFLLAFPLSFHFFNGAKQLGYDAGFGFARTTIIKAEYLVWAAGVAGGLGLTFWL
;
A
#
# COMPACT_ATOMS: atom_id res chain seq x y z
N MET A 1 -13.70 -7.82 -37.50
CA MET A 1 -12.70 -8.83 -37.05
C MET A 1 -11.79 -8.37 -35.89
N GLN A 2 -11.70 -7.09 -35.53
CA GLN A 2 -10.83 -6.61 -34.42
C GLN A 2 -11.35 -6.83 -32.99
N ARG A 3 -12.64 -7.18 -32.78
CA ARG A 3 -13.19 -7.43 -31.44
C ARG A 3 -12.86 -8.81 -30.87
N LEU A 4 -12.54 -9.79 -31.72
CA LEU A 4 -12.24 -11.16 -31.27
C LEU A 4 -10.79 -11.33 -30.81
N THR A 5 -9.85 -10.58 -31.39
CA THR A 5 -8.43 -10.62 -31.01
C THR A 5 -8.14 -9.94 -29.66
N ALA A 6 -8.86 -8.87 -29.32
CA ALA A 6 -8.71 -8.19 -28.02
C ALA A 6 -9.22 -9.03 -26.84
N LEU A 7 -10.31 -9.79 -27.04
CA LEU A 7 -10.83 -10.71 -26.04
C LEU A 7 -9.90 -11.90 -25.81
N ALA A 8 -9.30 -12.46 -26.87
CA ALA A 8 -8.32 -13.54 -26.74
C ALA A 8 -7.03 -13.09 -26.02
N CYS A 9 -6.59 -11.85 -26.20
CA CYS A 9 -5.44 -11.29 -25.49
C CYS A 9 -5.74 -11.06 -23.99
N ARG A 10 -6.93 -10.55 -23.66
CA ARG A 10 -7.37 -10.34 -22.27
C ARG A 10 -7.58 -11.65 -21.50
N GLU A 11 -8.18 -12.65 -22.15
CA GLU A 11 -8.34 -14.01 -21.61
C GLU A 11 -6.99 -14.73 -21.42
N GLY A 12 -6.07 -14.58 -22.38
CA GLY A 12 -4.74 -15.19 -22.33
C GLY A 12 -3.83 -14.60 -21.26
N ILE A 13 -3.93 -13.30 -21.00
CA ILE A 13 -3.20 -12.63 -19.91
C ILE A 13 -3.81 -12.99 -18.55
N SER A 14 -5.15 -13.03 -18.44
CA SER A 14 -5.82 -13.44 -17.21
C SER A 14 -5.44 -14.87 -16.82
N LYS A 15 -5.47 -15.84 -17.74
CA LYS A 15 -5.11 -17.23 -17.42
C LYS A 15 -3.61 -17.42 -17.15
N ARG A 16 -2.74 -16.58 -17.73
CA ARG A 16 -1.28 -16.64 -17.49
C ARG A 16 -0.86 -15.97 -16.19
N VAL A 17 -1.58 -14.95 -15.73
CA VAL A 17 -1.33 -14.27 -14.44
C VAL A 17 -1.94 -15.05 -13.26
N TYR A 18 -2.99 -15.85 -13.47
CA TYR A 18 -3.55 -16.70 -12.41
C TYR A 18 -2.82 -18.05 -12.21
N ASN A 19 -1.94 -18.47 -13.13
CA ASN A 19 -1.20 -19.74 -13.03
C ASN A 19 0.28 -19.54 -12.67
N ILE A 20 0.53 -18.81 -11.58
CA ILE A 20 1.86 -18.69 -10.95
C ILE A 20 1.88 -19.35 -9.55
N ASN A 21 0.74 -19.86 -9.09
CA ASN A 21 0.59 -20.48 -7.77
C ASN A 21 0.92 -21.98 -7.75
N ASN A 22 1.36 -22.58 -8.87
CA ASN A 22 1.68 -24.00 -8.99
C ASN A 22 3.09 -24.24 -9.54
N ILE A 23 4.10 -23.60 -8.94
CA ILE A 23 5.50 -23.99 -9.15
C ILE A 23 5.93 -24.76 -7.91
N ASN A 24 5.50 -26.03 -7.85
CA ASN A 24 6.05 -26.97 -6.90
C ASN A 24 7.53 -27.22 -7.23
N THR A 25 8.31 -27.40 -6.17
CA THR A 25 9.75 -27.53 -5.98
C THR A 25 10.45 -28.68 -6.74
N ALA A 26 10.11 -28.94 -8.00
CA ALA A 26 10.68 -30.04 -8.79
C ALA A 26 11.59 -29.61 -9.96
N ASN A 27 11.81 -28.32 -10.20
CA ASN A 27 12.55 -27.84 -11.40
C ASN A 27 13.75 -26.93 -11.10
N MET A 28 14.39 -27.07 -9.94
CA MET A 28 15.64 -26.35 -9.64
C MET A 28 16.87 -26.91 -10.39
N ALA A 29 16.77 -28.09 -11.02
CA ALA A 29 17.90 -28.75 -11.69
C ALA A 29 18.17 -28.28 -13.13
N ASN A 30 17.35 -27.41 -13.72
CA ASN A 30 17.47 -27.05 -15.15
C ASN A 30 17.51 -25.53 -15.43
N MET A 31 18.10 -24.76 -14.50
CA MET A 31 18.25 -23.30 -14.66
C MET A 31 19.59 -22.85 -15.26
N ALA A 32 20.49 -23.78 -15.59
CA ALA A 32 21.84 -23.46 -16.09
C ALA A 32 21.90 -23.04 -17.58
N ASN A 33 20.78 -23.05 -18.32
CA ASN A 33 20.79 -22.79 -19.78
C ASN A 33 19.75 -21.76 -20.28
N LEU A 34 19.23 -20.89 -19.42
CA LEU A 34 18.40 -19.76 -19.86
C LEU A 34 19.28 -18.54 -20.23
N ARG A 35 20.00 -18.64 -21.36
CA ARG A 35 20.54 -17.45 -22.03
C ARG A 35 19.37 -16.64 -22.59
N PHE A 36 19.12 -15.48 -22.00
CA PHE A 36 18.16 -14.49 -22.48
C PHE A 36 18.58 -13.99 -23.87
N LYS A 37 17.93 -14.49 -24.92
CA LYS A 37 18.14 -14.05 -26.30
C LYS A 37 17.17 -12.90 -26.56
N PHE A 38 17.68 -11.66 -26.57
CA PHE A 38 16.92 -10.50 -27.02
C PHE A 38 16.60 -10.67 -28.51
N PRO A 39 15.32 -10.67 -28.94
CA PRO A 39 15.02 -10.59 -30.36
C PRO A 39 15.35 -9.16 -30.83
N ALA A 40 16.42 -9.04 -31.61
CA ALA A 40 16.62 -7.86 -32.44
C ALA A 40 15.50 -7.84 -33.49
N ASN A 41 14.94 -6.63 -33.70
CA ASN A 41 13.96 -6.26 -34.73
C ASN A 41 12.51 -6.18 -34.23
N HIS A 42 12.17 -5.04 -33.62
CA HIS A 42 10.80 -4.52 -33.66
C HIS A 42 10.84 -2.99 -33.72
N PRO A 43 10.23 -2.33 -34.73
CA PRO A 43 10.13 -0.87 -34.75
C PRO A 43 9.21 -0.41 -33.61
N ALA A 44 9.73 0.47 -32.77
CA ALA A 44 9.02 1.04 -31.64
C ALA A 44 7.99 2.07 -32.11
N THR A 45 6.73 1.66 -32.21
CA THR A 45 5.59 2.58 -32.24
C THR A 45 4.74 2.37 -30.99
N VAL A 46 5.14 2.99 -29.89
CA VAL A 46 4.31 3.13 -28.70
C VAL A 46 3.43 4.36 -28.89
N ARG A 47 2.20 4.16 -29.35
CA ARG A 47 1.20 5.22 -29.48
C ARG A 47 0.48 5.36 -28.14
N ALA A 48 0.80 6.41 -27.39
CA ALA A 48 0.08 6.76 -26.17
C ALA A 48 -1.39 7.10 -26.51
N ALA A 49 -2.33 6.34 -25.98
CA ALA A 49 -3.75 6.57 -26.16
C ALA A 49 -4.23 7.62 -25.13
N PHE A 50 -4.32 8.88 -25.54
CA PHE A 50 -5.13 9.88 -24.84
C PHE A 50 -6.61 9.58 -25.08
N HIS A 51 -7.36 9.32 -24.01
CA HIS A 51 -8.83 9.24 -24.08
C HIS A 51 -9.42 10.65 -24.17
N ALA A 52 -9.96 11.01 -25.34
CA ALA A 52 -10.79 12.20 -25.51
C ALA A 52 -12.27 11.89 -25.20
N PRO A 53 -13.07 12.87 -24.72
CA PRO A 53 -14.45 12.66 -24.33
C PRO A 53 -15.37 12.47 -25.55
N LYS A 54 -16.35 11.57 -25.42
CA LYS A 54 -17.32 11.25 -26.47
C LYS A 54 -18.51 12.23 -26.42
N HIS A 55 -18.59 13.15 -27.38
CA HIS A 55 -19.87 13.75 -27.78
C HIS A 55 -20.31 13.13 -29.11
N ILE A 56 -21.52 12.58 -29.12
CA ILE A 56 -22.12 11.85 -30.24
C ILE A 56 -22.99 12.82 -31.04
N HIS A 57 -22.57 13.14 -32.27
CA HIS A 57 -23.48 13.57 -33.33
C HIS A 57 -23.30 12.63 -34.53
N LYS A 58 -24.40 12.04 -35.00
CA LYS A 58 -24.50 11.21 -36.21
C LYS A 58 -24.89 12.12 -37.37
N GLU A 59 -24.16 12.06 -38.48
CA GLU A 59 -24.57 12.55 -39.82
C GLU A 59 -23.92 11.64 -40.90
N PRO A 60 -24.52 11.54 -42.11
CA PRO A 60 -24.46 10.35 -42.96
C PRO A 60 -23.33 10.35 -44.01
N SER A 61 -23.05 9.15 -44.53
CA SER A 61 -21.97 8.79 -45.46
C SER A 61 -22.28 9.09 -46.93
N SER A 62 -21.30 9.60 -47.70
CA SER A 62 -20.94 9.29 -49.12
C SER A 62 -19.70 10.12 -49.58
N PRO A 63 -19.10 9.90 -50.77
CA PRO A 63 -17.95 9.03 -51.03
C PRO A 63 -16.63 9.79 -51.32
N SER A 64 -15.58 9.02 -51.57
CA SER A 64 -14.15 9.37 -51.73
C SER A 64 -13.77 10.63 -52.52
N SER A 65 -12.80 11.40 -52.01
CA SER A 65 -11.80 12.08 -52.84
C SER A 65 -10.52 12.43 -52.08
N SER A 66 -9.39 12.17 -52.76
CA SER A 66 -8.05 12.78 -52.62
C SER A 66 -7.33 12.69 -51.27
N GLY A 67 -6.23 11.93 -51.27
CA GLY A 67 -5.28 11.83 -50.18
C GLY A 67 -4.76 13.20 -49.75
N THR A 68 -5.10 13.57 -48.51
CA THR A 68 -4.37 14.59 -47.76
C THR A 68 -3.46 13.84 -46.80
N THR A 69 -2.17 13.86 -47.08
CA THR A 69 -1.15 13.41 -46.13
C THR A 69 -1.34 14.19 -44.82
N PRO A 70 -1.44 13.54 -43.65
CA PRO A 70 -1.46 14.26 -42.38
C PRO A 70 -0.07 14.86 -42.19
N VAL A 71 0.08 16.15 -42.52
CA VAL A 71 1.25 16.94 -42.17
C VAL A 71 1.26 17.02 -40.65
N SER A 72 2.08 16.17 -40.02
CA SER A 72 2.35 16.25 -38.60
C SER A 72 2.97 17.62 -38.35
N PRO A 73 2.35 18.52 -37.56
CA PRO A 73 2.94 19.81 -37.28
C PRO A 73 4.25 19.55 -36.53
N THR A 74 5.37 19.74 -37.22
CA THR A 74 6.68 19.80 -36.59
C THR A 74 6.65 21.01 -35.68
N ARG A 75 6.40 20.77 -34.38
CA ARG A 75 6.52 21.77 -33.33
C ARG A 75 7.95 22.29 -33.38
N ARG A 76 8.16 23.47 -33.95
CA ARG A 76 9.42 24.21 -33.80
C ARG A 76 9.57 24.50 -32.31
N VAL A 77 10.62 23.94 -31.72
CA VAL A 77 11.02 24.23 -30.36
C VAL A 77 12.07 25.33 -30.50
N ASP A 78 11.64 26.57 -30.38
CA ASP A 78 12.57 27.70 -30.42
C ASP A 78 13.39 27.66 -29.13
N ALA A 79 14.68 27.31 -29.28
CA ALA A 79 15.62 27.33 -28.17
C ALA A 79 15.95 28.79 -27.84
N LEU A 80 15.26 29.35 -26.85
CA LEU A 80 15.59 30.66 -26.32
C LEU A 80 16.94 30.55 -25.59
N LYS A 81 17.97 31.27 -26.04
CA LYS A 81 19.21 31.43 -25.27
C LYS A 81 18.88 32.25 -24.03
N ILE A 82 18.93 31.60 -22.87
CA ILE A 82 18.73 32.21 -21.56
C ILE A 82 20.04 32.18 -20.78
N THR A 83 20.21 33.09 -19.82
CA THR A 83 21.37 33.03 -18.92
C THR A 83 21.19 31.86 -17.93
N PRO A 84 22.28 31.29 -17.39
CA PRO A 84 22.21 30.17 -16.45
C PRO A 84 21.29 30.46 -15.24
N GLU A 85 21.30 31.70 -14.73
CA GLU A 85 20.48 32.10 -13.59
C GLU A 85 18.98 32.13 -13.93
N ALA A 86 18.64 32.54 -15.15
CA ALA A 86 17.27 32.54 -15.63
C ALA A 86 16.76 31.11 -15.90
N GLU A 87 17.64 30.22 -16.36
CA GLU A 87 17.35 28.78 -16.51
C GLU A 87 17.00 28.16 -15.16
N ASP A 88 17.83 28.38 -14.14
CA ASP A 88 17.61 27.83 -12.80
C ASP A 88 16.30 28.31 -12.19
N ALA A 89 15.99 29.60 -12.34
CA ALA A 89 14.72 30.17 -11.88
C ALA A 89 13.51 29.56 -12.59
N LEU A 90 13.62 29.28 -13.90
CA LEU A 90 12.56 28.63 -14.68
C LEU A 90 12.39 27.16 -14.29
N LEU A 91 13.49 26.42 -14.12
CA LEU A 91 13.45 25.03 -13.68
C LEU A 91 12.88 24.92 -12.26
N ALA A 92 13.22 25.84 -11.36
CA ALA A 92 12.63 25.90 -10.02
C ALA A 92 11.11 26.14 -10.09
N LYS A 93 10.66 27.11 -10.90
CA LYS A 93 9.23 27.35 -11.15
C LYS A 93 8.53 26.13 -11.73
N GLN A 94 9.17 25.43 -12.67
CA GLN A 94 8.62 24.21 -13.24
C GLN A 94 8.54 23.06 -12.23
N ARG A 95 9.53 22.92 -11.33
CA ARG A 95 9.53 21.87 -10.29
C ARG A 95 8.37 22.03 -9.30
N LEU A 96 7.97 23.27 -9.00
CA LEU A 96 6.81 23.55 -8.15
C LEU A 96 5.48 23.13 -8.80
N ASN A 97 5.39 23.17 -10.13
CA ASN A 97 4.17 22.84 -10.87
C ASN A 97 4.08 21.34 -11.26
N ARG A 98 5.04 20.50 -10.86
CA ARG A 98 4.97 19.07 -11.13
C ARG A 98 3.99 18.43 -10.15
N PRO A 99 2.88 17.81 -10.62
CA PRO A 99 1.96 17.14 -9.72
C PRO A 99 2.64 15.91 -9.11
N VAL A 100 2.32 15.65 -7.84
CA VAL A 100 2.68 14.39 -7.18
C VAL A 100 1.73 13.32 -7.71
N ALA A 101 2.28 12.19 -8.17
CA ALA A 101 1.45 11.07 -8.61
C ALA A 101 0.61 10.53 -7.44
N PRO A 102 -0.65 10.13 -7.67
CA PRO A 102 -1.46 9.53 -6.61
C PRO A 102 -0.78 8.24 -6.12
N HIS A 103 -0.70 8.08 -4.79
CA HIS A 103 -0.07 6.93 -4.16
C HIS A 103 -1.09 6.07 -3.42
N LEU A 104 -1.42 6.41 -2.17
CA LEU A 104 -2.23 5.58 -1.28
C LEU A 104 -3.66 5.40 -1.80
N ASP A 105 -4.19 6.40 -2.51
CA ASP A 105 -5.56 6.39 -3.01
C ASP A 105 -5.77 5.44 -4.20
N VAL A 106 -4.70 5.02 -4.89
CA VAL A 106 -4.78 4.19 -6.10
C VAL A 106 -4.14 2.80 -5.92
N TYR A 107 -3.40 2.57 -4.83
CA TYR A 107 -2.82 1.26 -4.52
C TYR A 107 -3.88 0.29 -4.02
N SER A 108 -3.78 -0.99 -4.44
CA SER A 108 -4.63 -2.05 -3.93
C SER A 108 -4.39 -2.27 -2.43
N ILE A 109 -5.48 -2.42 -1.66
CA ILE A 109 -5.46 -2.72 -0.23
C ILE A 109 -4.93 -4.13 0.08
N GLU A 110 -4.88 -5.04 -0.90
CA GLU A 110 -4.32 -6.39 -0.74
C GLU A 110 -2.79 -6.38 -0.60
N GLN A 111 -2.16 -5.24 -0.83
CA GLN A 111 -0.73 -5.08 -0.70
C GLN A 111 -0.34 -4.98 0.79
N THR A 112 0.78 -5.59 1.15
CA THR A 112 1.21 -5.81 2.55
C THR A 112 1.44 -4.54 3.38
N TYR A 113 1.39 -3.35 2.78
CA TYR A 113 1.64 -2.08 3.47
C TYR A 113 0.52 -1.74 4.48
N LEU A 114 -0.75 -2.01 4.14
CA LEU A 114 -1.90 -1.67 4.99
C LEU A 114 -2.24 -2.76 6.01
N GLY A 115 -1.64 -3.94 5.85
CA GLY A 115 -1.80 -5.08 6.73
C GLY A 115 -0.99 -4.95 8.02
N SER A 116 -0.23 -5.98 8.35
CA SER A 116 0.54 -6.01 9.60
C SER A 116 1.58 -4.87 9.73
N SER A 117 2.01 -4.26 8.63
CA SER A 117 2.99 -3.17 8.65
C SER A 117 2.43 -1.85 9.21
N ALA A 118 1.34 -1.33 8.64
CA ALA A 118 0.69 -0.12 9.15
C ALA A 118 0.20 -0.31 10.59
N TRP A 119 -0.41 -1.47 10.88
CA TRP A 119 -0.89 -1.79 12.21
C TRP A 119 0.23 -1.85 13.25
N MET A 120 1.46 -2.23 12.88
CA MET A 120 2.61 -2.16 13.79
C MET A 120 2.81 -0.76 14.36
N ARG A 121 2.69 0.25 13.50
CA ARG A 121 2.90 1.65 13.84
C ARG A 121 1.73 2.17 14.66
N ILE A 122 0.51 1.87 14.23
CA ILE A 122 -0.71 2.29 14.92
C ILE A 122 -0.74 1.74 16.34
N THR A 123 -0.52 0.44 16.53
CA THR A 123 -0.51 -0.17 17.87
C THR A 123 0.65 0.35 18.71
N GLY A 124 1.84 0.54 18.13
CA GLY A 124 2.99 1.10 18.83
C GLY A 124 2.73 2.52 19.32
N CYS A 125 2.26 3.41 18.44
CA CYS A 125 1.90 4.78 18.80
C CYS A 125 0.76 4.84 19.82
N ALA A 126 -0.25 3.98 19.70
CA ALA A 126 -1.35 3.91 20.66
C ALA A 126 -0.86 3.48 22.05
N LEU A 127 -0.08 2.40 22.14
CA LEU A 127 0.47 1.91 23.40
C LEU A 127 1.39 2.95 24.06
N SER A 128 2.34 3.51 23.30
CA SER A 128 3.20 4.58 23.80
C SER A 128 2.39 5.81 24.22
N GLY A 129 1.38 6.20 23.45
CA GLY A 129 0.50 7.33 23.76
C GLY A 129 -0.21 7.15 25.09
N VAL A 130 -0.82 5.98 25.33
CA VAL A 130 -1.47 5.66 26.61
C VAL A 130 -0.47 5.74 27.77
N VAL A 131 0.72 5.15 27.60
CA VAL A 131 1.78 5.17 28.62
C VAL A 131 2.23 6.60 28.94
N TYR A 132 2.49 7.43 27.93
CA TYR A 132 2.92 8.82 28.12
C TYR A 132 1.84 9.67 28.79
N VAL A 133 0.58 9.53 28.37
CA VAL A 133 -0.55 10.23 28.98
C VAL A 133 -0.70 9.82 30.44
N PHE A 134 -0.64 8.52 30.75
CA PHE A 134 -0.75 8.02 32.11
C PHE A 134 0.36 8.56 33.03
N PHE A 135 1.63 8.45 32.63
CA PHE A 135 2.74 8.91 33.48
C PHE A 135 2.80 10.44 33.61
N SER A 136 2.41 11.16 32.56
CA SER A 136 2.31 12.62 32.61
C SER A 136 1.16 13.05 33.54
N ALA A 137 0.01 12.38 33.46
CA ALA A 137 -1.10 12.62 34.38
C ALA A 137 -0.72 12.27 35.83
N TYR A 138 -0.04 11.15 36.05
CA TYR A 138 0.43 10.75 37.38
C TYR A 138 1.29 11.85 38.04
N LEU A 139 2.12 12.55 37.27
CA LEU A 139 2.95 13.65 37.75
C LEU A 139 2.16 14.96 37.95
N LEU A 140 1.26 15.30 37.03
CA LEU A 140 0.61 16.61 36.98
C LEU A 140 -0.67 16.69 37.81
N VAL A 141 -1.43 15.60 37.94
CA VAL A 141 -2.72 15.56 38.62
C VAL A 141 -2.64 15.96 40.11
N PRO A 142 -1.59 15.56 40.87
CA PRO A 142 -1.38 16.07 42.24
C PRO A 142 -1.26 17.59 42.36
N LEU A 143 -0.75 18.28 41.33
CA LEU A 143 -0.64 19.74 41.33
C LEU A 143 -2.00 20.44 41.26
N LEU A 144 -3.04 19.73 40.83
CA LEU A 144 -4.43 20.21 40.77
C LEU A 144 -5.24 19.84 42.02
N GLY A 145 -4.60 19.23 43.03
CA GLY A 145 -5.27 18.74 44.25
C GLY A 145 -6.02 17.42 44.06
N TRP A 146 -5.80 16.72 42.94
CA TRP A 146 -6.38 15.41 42.65
C TRP A 146 -5.34 14.31 42.84
N GLN A 147 -5.78 13.08 43.10
CA GLN A 147 -4.89 11.92 43.26
C GLN A 147 -5.12 10.89 42.16
N LEU A 148 -4.04 10.42 41.55
CA LEU A 148 -4.05 9.36 40.54
C LEU A 148 -3.20 8.20 41.07
N ASP A 149 -3.77 7.43 42.01
CA ASP A 149 -3.17 6.23 42.58
C ASP A 149 -3.91 4.97 42.11
N SER A 150 -3.34 3.80 42.39
CA SER A 150 -3.97 2.52 42.02
C SER A 150 -5.38 2.38 42.62
N ALA A 151 -5.63 2.93 43.81
CA ALA A 151 -6.95 2.92 44.45
C ALA A 151 -7.96 3.79 43.69
N ALA A 152 -7.58 4.98 43.23
CA ALA A 152 -8.43 5.84 42.41
C ALA A 152 -8.82 5.16 41.09
N VAL A 153 -7.88 4.46 40.44
CA VAL A 153 -8.17 3.70 39.21
C VAL A 153 -9.17 2.57 39.50
N VAL A 154 -8.96 1.79 40.55
CA VAL A 154 -9.91 0.72 40.93
C VAL A 154 -11.30 1.28 41.23
N ARG A 155 -11.39 2.40 41.96
CA ARG A 155 -12.65 3.08 42.25
C ARG A 155 -13.34 3.58 40.98
N ALA A 156 -12.59 4.11 40.02
CA ALA A 156 -13.14 4.56 38.74
C ALA A 156 -13.80 3.43 37.92
N PHE A 157 -13.33 2.19 38.08
CA PHE A 157 -13.89 1.01 37.42
C PHE A 157 -14.84 0.17 38.29
N ALA A 158 -15.06 0.55 39.55
CA ALA A 158 -15.83 -0.25 40.51
C ALA A 158 -17.31 -0.41 40.11
N ASP A 159 -17.92 0.66 39.60
CA ASP A 159 -19.34 0.70 39.24
C ASP A 159 -19.58 0.57 37.72
N VAL A 160 -18.54 0.32 36.94
CA VAL A 160 -18.63 0.21 35.49
C VAL A 160 -19.17 -1.18 35.11
N PRO A 161 -20.17 -1.29 34.21
CA PRO A 161 -20.67 -2.57 33.75
C PRO A 161 -19.55 -3.50 33.26
N SER A 162 -19.62 -4.77 33.62
CA SER A 162 -18.57 -5.76 33.31
C SER A 162 -18.22 -5.80 31.82
N ALA A 163 -19.22 -5.66 30.95
CA ALA A 163 -19.02 -5.59 29.50
C ALA A 163 -18.14 -4.39 29.08
N VAL A 164 -18.32 -3.23 29.70
CA VAL A 164 -17.52 -2.02 29.41
C VAL A 164 -16.11 -2.19 29.94
N SER A 165 -15.95 -2.68 31.17
CA SER A 165 -14.63 -2.97 31.75
C SER A 165 -13.84 -3.99 30.92
N SER A 166 -14.49 -5.07 30.46
CA SER A 166 -13.88 -6.06 29.56
C SER A 166 -13.54 -5.46 28.20
N ALA A 167 -14.38 -4.59 27.63
CA ALA A 167 -14.07 -3.91 26.37
C ALA A 167 -12.84 -3.01 26.50
N VAL A 168 -12.72 -2.23 27.59
CA VAL A 168 -11.55 -1.39 27.86
C VAL A 168 -10.29 -2.24 28.04
N LYS A 169 -10.37 -3.34 28.81
CA LYS A 169 -9.27 -4.30 28.93
C LYS A 169 -8.84 -4.85 27.58
N PHE A 170 -9.79 -5.28 26.73
CA PHE A 170 -9.48 -5.81 25.41
C PHE A 170 -8.88 -4.75 24.48
N LEU A 171 -9.38 -3.51 24.51
CA LEU A 171 -8.84 -2.40 23.72
C LEU A 171 -7.38 -2.07 24.07
N LEU A 172 -6.93 -2.36 25.30
CA LEU A 172 -5.52 -2.24 25.69
C LEU A 172 -4.73 -3.52 25.41
N ALA A 173 -5.33 -4.68 25.66
CA ALA A 173 -4.69 -5.98 25.54
C ALA A 173 -4.45 -6.41 24.08
N PHE A 174 -5.41 -6.17 23.19
CA PHE A 174 -5.29 -6.48 21.77
C PHE A 174 -4.11 -5.78 21.09
N PRO A 175 -3.98 -4.43 21.14
CA PRO A 175 -2.85 -3.77 20.49
C PRO A 175 -1.52 -4.19 21.11
N LEU A 176 -1.46 -4.43 22.44
CA LEU A 176 -0.27 -4.95 23.10
C LEU A 176 0.14 -6.33 22.53
N SER A 177 -0.82 -7.26 22.48
CA SER A 177 -0.57 -8.61 22.00
C SER A 177 -0.21 -8.63 20.51
N PHE A 178 -0.96 -7.89 19.69
CA PHE A 178 -0.66 -7.76 18.26
C PHE A 178 0.73 -7.17 18.04
N HIS A 179 1.08 -6.07 18.73
CA HIS A 179 2.38 -5.42 18.58
C HIS A 179 3.53 -6.36 18.97
N PHE A 180 3.36 -7.15 20.04
CA PHE A 180 4.33 -8.14 20.48
C PHE A 180 4.58 -9.22 19.41
N PHE A 181 3.54 -9.90 18.93
CA PHE A 181 3.69 -10.97 17.94
C PHE A 181 4.16 -10.46 16.57
N ASN A 182 3.66 -9.29 16.14
CA ASN A 182 4.13 -8.65 14.92
C ASN A 182 5.60 -8.21 15.04
N GLY A 183 6.04 -7.82 16.23
CA GLY A 183 7.44 -7.49 16.55
C GLY A 183 8.35 -8.70 16.43
N ALA A 184 7.94 -9.84 16.98
CA ALA A 184 8.66 -11.09 16.79
C ALA A 184 8.78 -11.47 15.29
N LYS A 185 7.70 -11.31 14.52
CA LYS A 185 7.74 -11.50 13.06
C LYS A 185 8.74 -10.54 12.39
N GLN A 186 8.74 -9.27 12.78
CA GLN A 186 9.64 -8.27 12.21
C GLN A 186 11.12 -8.58 12.54
N LEU A 187 11.43 -8.97 13.77
CA LEU A 187 12.77 -9.45 14.14
C LEU A 187 13.19 -10.67 13.31
N GLY A 188 12.25 -11.56 12.99
CA GLY A 188 12.50 -12.68 12.06
C GLY A 188 12.86 -12.20 10.65
N TYR A 189 12.21 -11.15 10.15
CA TYR A 189 12.56 -10.53 8.87
C TYR A 189 13.93 -9.84 8.93
N ASP A 190 14.22 -9.13 10.02
CA ASP A 190 15.51 -8.46 10.22
C ASP A 190 16.66 -9.49 10.29
N ALA A 191 16.38 -10.70 10.79
CA ALA A 191 17.31 -11.84 10.81
C ALA A 191 17.43 -12.59 9.47
N GLY A 192 16.72 -12.16 8.42
CA GLY A 192 16.84 -12.76 7.08
C GLY A 192 15.79 -13.82 6.73
N PHE A 193 14.80 -14.09 7.59
CA PHE A 193 13.85 -15.18 7.39
C PHE A 193 12.52 -14.73 6.77
N GLY A 194 11.83 -15.66 6.07
CA GLY A 194 10.40 -15.52 5.80
C GLY A 194 9.98 -14.55 4.69
N PHE A 195 10.88 -14.19 3.77
CA PHE A 195 10.60 -13.26 2.65
C PHE A 195 9.80 -13.86 1.48
N ALA A 196 9.56 -15.17 1.46
CA ALA A 196 8.70 -15.78 0.45
C ALA A 196 7.27 -15.24 0.59
N ARG A 197 6.63 -14.85 -0.52
CA ARG A 197 5.28 -14.26 -0.53
C ARG A 197 4.25 -15.10 0.25
N THR A 198 4.29 -16.42 0.06
CA THR A 198 3.38 -17.35 0.76
C THR A 198 3.62 -17.34 2.27
N THR A 199 4.87 -17.22 2.71
CA THR A 199 5.23 -17.09 4.13
C THR A 199 4.76 -15.76 4.70
N ILE A 200 4.92 -14.66 3.97
CA ILE A 200 4.45 -13.34 4.40
C ILE A 200 2.94 -13.33 4.64
N ILE A 201 2.15 -13.87 3.70
CA ILE A 201 0.69 -13.97 3.82
C ILE A 201 0.30 -14.83 5.03
N LYS A 202 0.93 -16.00 5.22
CA LYS A 202 0.67 -16.86 6.37
C LYS A 202 1.01 -16.18 7.70
N ALA A 203 2.17 -15.52 7.75
CA ALA A 203 2.62 -14.81 8.94
C ALA A 203 1.69 -13.66 9.30
N GLU A 204 1.11 -12.97 8.31
CA GLU A 204 0.11 -11.93 8.53
C GLU A 204 -1.15 -12.48 9.23
N TYR A 205 -1.75 -13.55 8.70
CA TYR A 205 -2.89 -14.20 9.35
C TYR A 205 -2.54 -14.70 10.76
N LEU A 206 -1.34 -15.27 10.93
CA LEU A 206 -0.88 -15.76 12.22
C LEU A 206 -0.78 -14.63 13.25
N VAL A 207 -0.22 -13.48 12.87
CA VAL A 207 -0.10 -12.31 13.76
C VAL A 207 -1.47 -11.78 14.17
N TRP A 208 -2.44 -11.69 13.24
CA TRP A 208 -3.80 -11.29 13.56
C TRP A 208 -4.48 -12.25 14.53
N ALA A 209 -4.41 -13.56 14.24
CA ALA A 209 -4.99 -14.58 15.08
C ALA A 209 -4.35 -14.60 16.49
N ALA A 210 -3.02 -14.51 16.55
CA ALA A 210 -2.28 -14.48 17.82
C ALA A 210 -2.58 -13.20 18.62
N GLY A 211 -2.70 -12.05 17.96
CA GLY A 211 -3.06 -10.79 18.62
C GLY A 211 -4.47 -10.80 19.20
N VAL A 212 -5.45 -11.35 18.49
CA VAL A 212 -6.83 -11.50 19.01
C VAL A 212 -6.86 -12.53 20.14
N ALA A 213 -6.28 -13.72 19.95
CA ALA A 213 -6.27 -14.77 20.95
C ALA A 213 -5.54 -14.33 22.23
N GLY A 214 -4.37 -13.69 22.09
CA GLY A 214 -3.62 -13.14 23.21
C GLY A 214 -4.33 -11.98 23.89
N GLY A 215 -4.97 -11.09 23.12
CA GLY A 215 -5.80 -10.00 23.68
C GLY A 215 -7.00 -10.52 24.48
N LEU A 216 -7.71 -11.54 23.99
CA LEU A 216 -8.79 -12.19 24.72
C LEU A 216 -8.27 -12.92 25.98
N GLY A 217 -7.16 -13.63 25.86
CA GLY A 217 -6.50 -14.28 26.99
C GLY A 217 -6.14 -13.29 28.10
N LEU A 218 -5.48 -12.19 27.75
CA LEU A 218 -5.15 -11.11 28.69
C LEU A 218 -6.39 -10.43 29.31
N THR A 219 -7.55 -10.47 28.63
CA THR A 219 -8.77 -9.79 29.09
C THR A 219 -9.57 -10.64 30.08
N PHE A 220 -9.65 -11.95 29.84
CA PHE A 220 -10.56 -12.85 30.56
C PHE A 220 -9.85 -13.87 31.45
N TRP A 221 -8.57 -14.13 31.22
CA TRP A 221 -7.78 -15.08 32.03
C TRP A 221 -6.93 -14.39 33.11
N LEU A 222 -6.60 -13.11 32.90
CA LEU A 222 -5.91 -12.22 33.85
C LEU A 222 -6.88 -11.18 34.42
#